data_AF-A0A943N7C4-F1
#
_entry.id   AF-A0A943N7C4-F1
#
_cell.length_a   1.000
_cell.length_b   1.000
_cell.length_c   1.000
_cell.angle_alpha   90.00
_cell.angle_beta   90.00
_cell.angle_gamma   90.00
#
_symmetry.space_group_name_H-M   'P 1'
#
loop_
_entity.id
_entity.type
_entity.pdbx_description
1 polymer ?
#
loop_
_entity_poly.entity_id
_entity_poly.type
_entity_poly.pdbx_seq_one_letter_code
_entity_poly.pdbx_strand_id
1 'polypeptide(L)' 'MRNVEGLELSAAINALEADGIQVTTLEVSSRKGVDGDERRVVRAKQTGENSAELTFAVFKTRIDAPEE' A
#
# COMPACT_ATOMS: atom_id res chain seq x y z
N MET A 1 -2.88 16.07 3.36
CA MET A 1 -3.06 14.60 3.30
C MET A 1 -2.10 13.95 4.29
N ARG A 2 -2.57 13.01 5.12
CA ARG A 2 -1.74 12.24 6.05
C ARG A 2 -0.74 11.36 5.28
N ASN A 3 0.46 11.17 5.81
CA ASN A 3 1.40 10.20 5.26
C ASN A 3 0.92 8.77 5.61
N VAL A 4 0.64 7.99 4.57
CA VAL A 4 0.20 6.58 4.66
C VAL A 4 1.17 5.62 3.95
N GLU A 5 2.31 6.13 3.49
CA GLU A 5 3.35 5.32 2.86
C GLU A 5 3.95 4.36 3.88
N GLY A 6 4.15 3.10 3.46
CA GLY A 6 4.62 2.00 4.32
C GLY A 6 3.54 1.34 5.17
N LEU A 7 2.32 1.91 5.24
CA LEU A 7 1.19 1.24 5.88
C LEU A 7 0.67 0.08 5.04
N GLU A 8 0.01 -0.85 5.72
CA GLU A 8 -0.81 -1.89 5.09
C GLU A 8 -1.95 -1.22 4.29
N LEU A 9 -2.23 -1.75 3.10
CA LEU A 9 -3.12 -1.13 2.12
C LEU A 9 -4.52 -0.85 2.70
N SER A 10 -5.12 -1.81 3.37
CA SER A 10 -6.43 -1.67 4.00
C SER A 10 -6.41 -0.65 5.14
N ALA A 11 -5.34 -0.60 5.93
CA ALA A 11 -5.17 0.43 6.96
C ALA A 11 -5.04 1.85 6.36
N ALA A 12 -4.31 1.99 5.25
CA ALA A 12 -4.16 3.26 4.54
C ALA A 12 -5.47 3.74 3.91
N ILE A 13 -6.23 2.84 3.28
CA ILE A 13 -7.56 3.15 2.71
C ILE A 13 -8.50 3.63 3.81
N ASN A 14 -8.65 2.86 4.89
CA ASN A 14 -9.53 3.22 6.00
C ASN A 14 -9.19 4.58 6.62
N ALA A 15 -7.89 4.88 6.77
CA ALA A 15 -7.46 6.17 7.29
C ALA A 15 -7.91 7.33 6.39
N LEU A 16 -7.72 7.20 5.07
CA LEU A 16 -8.09 8.25 4.13
C LEU A 16 -9.60 8.37 3.93
N GLU A 17 -10.33 7.26 3.90
CA GLU A 17 -11.80 7.28 3.82
C GLU A 17 -12.42 7.90 5.08
N ALA A 18 -11.83 7.68 6.26
CA ALA A 18 -12.26 8.34 7.50
C ALA A 18 -12.05 9.87 7.47
N ASP A 19 -11.06 10.34 6.71
CA ASP A 19 -10.83 11.76 6.43
C ASP A 19 -11.74 12.31 5.30
N GLY A 20 -12.64 11.48 4.74
CA GLY A 20 -13.52 11.86 3.63
C GLY A 20 -12.80 11.97 2.29
N ILE A 21 -11.67 11.27 2.14
CA ILE A 21 -10.86 11.24 0.93
C ILE A 21 -11.19 9.97 0.13
N GLN A 22 -11.53 10.15 -1.14
CA GLN A 22 -11.78 9.06 -2.07
C GLN A 22 -10.46 8.44 -2.53
N VAL A 23 -10.32 7.12 -2.35
CA VAL A 23 -9.06 6.41 -2.60
C VAL A 23 -9.14 5.55 -3.86
N THR A 24 -8.20 5.75 -4.78
CA THR A 24 -7.95 4.87 -5.91
C THR A 24 -6.67 4.07 -5.68
N THR A 25 -6.70 2.76 -5.84
CA THR A 25 -5.52 1.91 -5.64
C THR A 25 -4.92 1.44 -6.95
N LEU A 26 -3.61 1.63 -7.11
CA LEU A 26 -2.82 1.12 -8.23
C LEU A 26 -1.87 0.03 -7.73
N GLU A 27 -2.08 -1.20 -8.17
CA GLU A 27 -1.14 -2.28 -7.90
C GLU A 27 0.08 -2.17 -8.82
N VAL A 28 1.28 -2.23 -8.25
CA VAL A 28 2.51 -2.42 -9.03
C VAL A 28 3.08 -3.81 -8.77
N SER A 29 3.30 -4.57 -9.84
CA SER A 29 3.80 -5.93 -9.76
C SER A 29 5.33 -5.94 -9.59
N SER A 30 5.78 -6.50 -8.48
CA SER A 30 7.19 -6.89 -8.33
C SER A 30 7.40 -8.21 -9.08
N ARG A 31 8.32 -8.22 -10.06
CA ARG A 31 8.46 -9.24 -11.13
C ARG A 31 8.85 -10.67 -10.69
N LYS A 32 8.77 -11.00 -9.40
CA LYS A 32 8.94 -12.36 -8.89
C LYS A 32 7.55 -12.92 -8.59
N GLY A 33 7.08 -13.91 -9.34
CA GLY A 33 5.90 -14.71 -8.98
C GLY A 33 6.18 -15.61 -7.78
N VAL A 34 5.21 -15.72 -6.86
CA VAL A 34 4.98 -16.67 -5.74
C VAL A 34 4.08 -15.99 -4.69
N ASP A 35 3.09 -16.72 -4.17
CA ASP A 35 2.03 -16.24 -3.27
C ASP A 35 2.53 -15.54 -1.99
N GLY A 36 1.97 -14.35 -1.71
CA GLY A 36 2.13 -13.59 -0.46
C GLY A 36 1.03 -12.53 -0.36
N ASP A 37 0.52 -12.27 0.85
CA ASP A 37 -0.69 -11.44 1.05
C ASP A 37 -0.41 -10.03 1.61
N GLU A 38 0.85 -9.70 1.94
CA GLU A 38 1.15 -8.42 2.59
C GLU A 38 1.25 -7.27 1.58
N ARG A 39 0.15 -6.53 1.44
CA ARG A 39 0.03 -5.35 0.55
C ARG A 39 0.40 -4.10 1.32
N ARG A 40 1.49 -3.43 0.94
CA ARG A 40 1.87 -2.14 1.54
C ARG A 40 1.88 -1.02 0.52
N VAL A 41 1.48 0.16 0.97
CA VAL A 41 1.55 1.39 0.19
C VAL A 41 3.00 1.76 -0.03
N VAL A 42 3.43 1.83 -1.29
CA VAL A 42 4.77 2.29 -1.68
C VAL A 42 4.79 3.77 -2.03
N ARG A 43 3.63 4.32 -2.40
CA ARG A 43 3.48 5.73 -2.71
C ARG A 43 2.05 6.19 -2.50
N ALA A 44 1.89 7.37 -1.93
CA ALA A 44 0.60 8.07 -1.85
C ALA A 44 0.68 9.39 -2.62
N LYS A 45 -0.30 9.67 -3.47
CA LYS A 45 -0.37 10.91 -4.25
C LYS A 45 -1.77 11.50 -4.14
N GLN A 46 -1.86 12.77 -3.74
CA GLN A 46 -3.12 13.51 -3.83
C GLN A 46 -3.42 13.85 -5.29
N THR A 47 -4.61 13.48 -5.78
CA THR A 47 -5.04 13.67 -7.17
C THR A 47 -6.15 14.71 -7.32
N GLY A 48 -6.79 15.11 -6.21
CA GLY A 48 -7.80 16.16 -6.16
C GLY A 48 -7.97 16.71 -4.74
N GLU A 49 -8.96 17.57 -4.53
CA GLU A 49 -9.24 18.18 -3.22
C GLU A 49 -9.55 17.10 -2.16
N ASN A 50 -10.41 16.14 -2.50
CA ASN A 50 -10.78 14.99 -1.67
C ASN A 50 -10.47 13.65 -2.37
N SER A 51 -9.39 13.57 -3.14
CA SER A 51 -9.04 12.34 -3.86
C SER A 51 -7.57 12.03 -3.77
N ALA A 52 -7.26 10.75 -3.60
CA ALA A 52 -5.91 10.24 -3.51
C ALA A 52 -5.73 8.94 -4.29
N GLU A 53 -4.56 8.78 -4.88
CA GLU A 53 -4.11 7.56 -5.51
C GLU A 53 -3.02 6.91 -4.63
N LEU A 54 -3.25 5.65 -4.26
CA LEU A 54 -2.31 4.82 -3.53
C LEU A 54 -1.69 3.80 -4.46
N THR A 55 -0.38 3.90 -4.66
CA THR A 55 0.38 2.84 -5.30
C THR A 55 0.80 1.85 -4.22
N PHE A 56 0.48 0.56 -4.39
CA PHE A 56 0.87 -0.49 -3.45
C PHE A 56 1.64 -1.60 -4.14
N ALA A 57 2.53 -2.23 -3.39
CA ALA A 57 3.25 -3.42 -3.81
C ALA A 57 2.96 -4.57 -2.84
N VAL A 58 2.96 -5.79 -3.38
CA VAL A 58 2.89 -7.02 -2.59
C VAL A 58 4.30 -7.37 -2.14
N PHE A 59 4.57 -7.26 -0.84
CA PHE A 59 5.86 -7.58 -0.26
C PHE A 59 5.89 -9.05 0.17
N LYS A 60 7.02 -9.71 -0.15
CA LYS A 60 7.29 -11.10 0.22
C LYS A 60 8.36 -11.11 1.27
N THR A 61 7.96 -10.98 2.52
CA THR A 61 8.90 -11.15 3.62
C THR A 61 8.33 -12.17 4.58
N ARG A 62 8.52 -13.46 4.28
CA ARG A 62 8.89 -14.37 5.36
C ARG A 62 10.33 -14.05 5.68
N ILE A 63 10.59 -13.51 6.86
CA ILE A 63 11.93 -13.52 7.43
C ILE A 63 12.16 -14.96 7.92
N ASP A 64 12.37 -15.89 6.99
CA ASP A 64 13.19 -17.06 7.28
C ASP A 64 14.61 -16.62 6.89
N ALA A 65 15.27 -15.96 7.83
CA ALA A 65 16.72 -15.83 7.76
C ALA A 65 17.28 -17.26 7.72
N PRO A 66 18.23 -17.60 6.82
CA PRO A 66 18.92 -18.88 6.95
C PRO A 66 19.62 -18.89 8.31
N GLU A 67 19.21 -19.79 9.21
CA GLU A 67 20.01 -20.14 10.38
C GLU A 67 21.35 -20.67 9.85
N GLU A 68 22.43 -20.00 10.25
CA GLU A 68 23.82 -20.30 9.90
C GLU A 68 24.32 -21.57 10.61
#